data_AF-T0VBP8-F1
#
_entry.id   AF-T0VBP8-F1
#
_cell.length_a   1.000
_cell.length_b   1.000
_cell.length_c   1.000
_cell.angle_alpha   90.00
_cell.angle_beta   90.00
_cell.angle_gamma   90.00
#
_symmetry.space_group_name_H-M   'P 1'
#
loop_
_entity.id
_entity.type
_entity.pdbx_description
1 polymer ?
#
loop_
_entity_poly.entity_id
_entity_poly.type
_entity_poly.pdbx_seq_one_letter_code
_entity_poly.pdbx_strand_id
1 'polypeptide(L)' 'KFVEQSVVMPASYETPEQELLNDCLEKLSADEARFLRRVVKHGEATKLAEEYHVSNKTINAWKNKLINKIKNFNKNFKRG' A
#
# COMPACT_ATOMS: atom_id res chain seq x y z
N LYS A 1 14.25 25.22 39.52
CA LYS A 1 13.53 23.93 39.36
C LYS A 1 13.28 23.78 37.87
N PHE A 2 13.82 22.72 37.27
CA PHE A 2 13.83 22.53 35.82
C PHE A 2 12.41 22.23 35.31
N VAL A 3 12.09 22.82 34.15
CA VAL A 3 10.83 22.69 33.44
C VAL A 3 10.91 21.40 32.62
N GLU A 4 10.19 20.34 33.04
CA GLU A 4 9.87 19.25 32.13
C GLU A 4 8.67 19.66 31.30
N GLN A 5 8.92 20.42 30.23
CA GLN A 5 7.96 20.57 29.15
C GLN A 5 7.92 19.23 28.42
N SER A 6 6.92 18.41 28.76
CA SER A 6 6.55 17.21 28.02
C SER A 6 6.39 17.59 26.55
N VAL A 7 7.27 17.08 25.71
CA VAL A 7 7.18 17.23 24.26
C VAL A 7 5.93 16.49 23.81
N VAL A 8 4.83 17.24 23.66
CA VAL A 8 3.62 16.74 23.02
C VAL A 8 3.95 16.64 21.53
N MET A 9 4.44 15.48 21.10
CA MET A 9 4.62 15.17 19.68
C MET A 9 3.25 15.30 18.99
N PRO A 10 3.10 16.14 17.94
CA PRO A 10 1.84 16.26 17.23
C PRO A 10 1.48 14.93 16.54
N ALA A 11 0.19 14.63 16.48
CA ALA A 11 -0.40 13.33 16.17
C ALA A 11 -0.27 12.83 14.71
N SER A 12 0.74 13.25 13.95
CA SER A 12 0.89 12.89 12.53
C SER A 12 2.35 12.87 12.10
N TYR A 13 3.16 12.00 12.73
CA TYR A 13 4.37 11.53 12.06
C TYR A 13 4.00 10.23 11.36
N GLU A 14 3.57 10.31 10.09
CA GLU A 14 3.56 9.12 9.24
C GLU A 14 5.00 8.60 9.22
N THR A 15 5.20 7.32 9.51
CA THR A 15 6.56 6.79 9.52
C THR A 15 7.15 6.91 8.11
N PRO A 16 8.49 6.97 7.94
CA PRO A 16 9.10 7.01 6.61
C PRO A 16 8.64 5.86 5.72
N GLU A 17 8.28 4.70 6.30
CA GLU A 17 7.66 3.61 5.53
C GLU A 17 6.21 3.89 5.13
N GLN A 18 5.44 4.61 5.94
CA GLN A 18 4.08 5.05 5.59
C GLN A 18 4.08 6.15 4.54
N GLU A 19 5.01 7.11 4.60
CA GLU A 19 5.19 8.11 3.54
C GLU A 19 5.57 7.43 2.22
N LEU A 20 6.55 6.50 2.22
CA LEU A 20 6.89 5.72 1.03
C LEU A 20 5.72 4.88 0.51
N LEU A 21 4.91 4.33 1.42
CA LEU A 21 3.72 3.58 1.06
C LEU A 21 2.68 4.51 0.43
N ASN A 22 2.45 5.69 0.99
CA ASN A 22 1.54 6.71 0.48
C ASN A 22 2.00 7.21 -0.89
N ASP A 23 3.28 7.51 -1.09
CA ASP A 23 3.86 7.87 -2.39
C ASP A 23 3.70 6.75 -3.43
N CYS A 24 3.90 5.50 -3.01
CA CYS A 24 3.67 4.35 -3.89
C CYS A 24 2.18 4.17 -4.20
N LEU A 25 1.29 4.55 -3.28
CA LEU A 25 -0.16 4.50 -3.43
C LEU A 25 -0.70 5.67 -4.26
N GLU A 26 -0.09 6.86 -4.24
CA GLU A 26 -0.43 7.99 -5.11
C GLU A 26 -0.14 7.69 -6.59
N LYS A 27 0.84 6.83 -6.86
CA LYS A 27 1.14 6.32 -8.22
C LYS A 27 0.33 5.10 -8.63
N LEU A 28 -0.48 4.58 -7.72
CA LEU A 28 -1.54 3.60 -7.99
C LEU A 28 -2.86 4.36 -8.16
N SER A 29 -3.74 3.88 -9.04
CA SER A 29 -5.10 4.41 -9.01
C SER A 29 -5.77 4.05 -7.67
N ALA A 30 -6.74 4.84 -7.23
CA ALA A 30 -7.52 4.54 -6.03
C ALA A 30 -8.11 3.12 -6.07
N ASP A 31 -8.49 2.65 -7.28
CA ASP A 31 -8.96 1.29 -7.53
C ASP A 31 -7.88 0.23 -7.38
N GLU A 32 -6.67 0.46 -7.89
CA GLU A 32 -5.54 -0.46 -7.72
C GLU A 32 -5.15 -0.60 -6.24
N ALA A 33 -5.13 0.51 -5.50
CA ALA A 33 -4.84 0.53 -4.07
C ALA A 33 -5.93 -0.17 -3.24
N ARG A 34 -7.20 0.05 -3.59
CA ARG A 34 -8.35 -0.62 -2.95
C ARG A 34 -8.34 -2.11 -3.22
N PHE A 35 -8.07 -2.51 -4.47
CA PHE A 35 -7.92 -3.90 -4.87
C PHE A 35 -6.81 -4.59 -4.06
N LEU A 36 -5.62 -3.99 -4.01
CA LEU A 36 -4.49 -4.57 -3.28
C LEU A 36 -4.81 -4.74 -1.79
N ARG A 37 -5.47 -3.76 -1.17
CA ARG A 37 -5.92 -3.84 0.23
C ARG A 37 -6.91 -4.98 0.46
N ARG A 38 -7.94 -5.12 -0.39
CA ARG A 38 -8.92 -6.21 -0.26
C ARG A 38 -8.29 -7.60 -0.43
N VAL A 39 -7.38 -7.75 -1.40
CA VAL A 39 -6.69 -9.02 -1.64
C VAL A 39 -5.67 -9.35 -0.54
N VAL A 40 -4.82 -8.40 -0.15
CA VAL A 40 -3.67 -8.65 0.75
C VAL A 40 -4.07 -8.59 2.23
N LYS A 41 -4.91 -7.63 2.62
CA LYS A 41 -5.28 -7.41 4.04
C LYS A 41 -6.50 -8.23 4.45
N HIS A 42 -7.49 -8.35 3.57
CA HIS A 42 -8.75 -9.02 3.87
C HIS A 42 -8.87 -10.43 3.28
N GLY A 43 -7.90 -10.86 2.47
CA GLY A 43 -7.90 -12.20 1.86
C GLY A 43 -9.06 -12.44 0.88
N GLU A 44 -9.67 -11.37 0.33
CA GLU A 44 -10.90 -11.45 -0.46
C GLU A 44 -10.67 -11.85 -1.93
N ALA A 45 -9.63 -12.65 -2.21
CA ALA A 45 -9.29 -13.02 -3.58
C ALA A 45 -10.46 -13.72 -4.30
N THR A 46 -11.15 -14.64 -3.61
CA THR A 46 -12.30 -15.37 -4.17
C THR A 46 -13.52 -14.48 -4.40
N LYS A 47 -13.84 -13.58 -3.45
CA LYS A 47 -14.94 -12.63 -3.62
C LYS A 47 -14.69 -11.67 -4.79
N LEU A 48 -13.45 -11.20 -4.94
CA LEU A 48 -13.08 -10.35 -6.07
C LEU A 48 -13.12 -11.13 -7.39
N ALA A 49 -12.72 -12.40 -7.40
CA ALA A 49 -12.87 -13.25 -8.58
C ALA A 49 -14.33 -13.37 -9.02
N GLU A 50 -15.25 -13.54 -8.07
CA GLU A 50 -16.70 -13.55 -8.33
C GLU A 50 -17.21 -12.18 -8.82
N GLU A 51 -16.89 -11.09 -8.11
CA GLU A 51 -17.29 -9.70 -8.46
C GLU A 51 -16.85 -9.30 -9.87
N TYR A 52 -15.62 -9.66 -10.26
CA TYR A 52 -15.06 -9.33 -11.57
C TYR A 52 -15.35 -10.39 -12.64
N HIS A 53 -16.05 -11.48 -12.31
CA HIS A 53 -16.28 -12.63 -13.19
C HIS A 53 -14.99 -13.19 -13.82
N VAL A 54 -13.93 -13.28 -13.02
CA VAL A 54 -12.62 -13.80 -13.44
C VAL A 54 -12.18 -14.95 -12.55
N SER A 55 -11.18 -15.71 -12.99
CA SER A 55 -10.60 -16.75 -12.15
C SER A 55 -9.73 -16.19 -11.02
N ASN A 56 -9.60 -16.93 -9.91
CA ASN A 56 -8.63 -16.63 -8.84
C ASN A 56 -7.19 -16.48 -9.35
N LYS A 57 -6.84 -17.19 -10.44
CA LYS A 57 -5.53 -17.06 -11.09
C LYS A 57 -5.33 -15.64 -11.66
N THR A 58 -6.38 -15.08 -12.25
CA THR A 58 -6.38 -13.71 -12.78
C THR A 58 -6.19 -12.68 -11.67
N ILE A 59 -6.92 -12.82 -10.56
CA ILE A 59 -6.78 -11.95 -9.38
C ILE A 59 -5.34 -12.00 -8.82
N ASN A 60 -4.75 -13.19 -8.73
CA ASN A 60 -3.36 -13.34 -8.30
C ASN A 60 -2.36 -12.73 -9.29
N ALA A 61 -2.60 -12.81 -10.60
CA ALA A 61 -1.77 -12.15 -11.60
C ALA A 61 -1.83 -10.62 -11.47
N TRP A 62 -3.02 -10.06 -11.23
CA TRP A 62 -3.19 -8.62 -10.97
C TRP A 62 -2.47 -8.19 -9.69
N LYS A 63 -2.63 -8.95 -8.60
CA LYS A 63 -1.89 -8.74 -7.34
C LYS A 63 -0.38 -8.70 -7.57
N ASN A 64 0.16 -9.68 -8.28
CA ASN A 64 1.60 -9.77 -8.54
C ASN A 64 2.09 -8.62 -9.43
N LYS A 65 1.30 -8.20 -10.42
CA LYS A 65 1.62 -7.04 -11.27
C LYS A 65 1.74 -5.75 -10.44
N LEU A 66 0.81 -5.53 -9.52
CA LEU A 66 0.82 -4.37 -8.62
C LEU A 66 1.98 -4.41 -7.63
N ILE A 67 2.25 -5.57 -7.01
CA ILE A 67 3.43 -5.74 -6.16
C ILE A 67 4.72 -5.45 -6.92
N ASN A 68 4.82 -5.91 -8.18
CA ASN A 68 6.00 -5.65 -9.00
C ASN A 68 6.13 -4.17 -9.37
N LYS A 69 5.01 -3.48 -9.62
CA LYS A 69 4.96 -2.02 -9.83
C LYS A 69 5.53 -1.28 -8.62
N ILE A 70 5.07 -1.63 -7.40
CA ILE A 70 5.58 -1.07 -6.14
C ILE A 70 7.07 -1.38 -5.93
N LYS A 71 7.50 -2.62 -6.18
CA LYS A 71 8.92 -3.02 -6.06
C LYS A 71 9.82 -2.22 -7.00
N ASN A 72 9.40 -2.02 -8.25
CA ASN A 72 10.14 -1.22 -9.21
C ASN A 72 10.23 0.25 -8.80
N PHE A 73 9.16 0.82 -8.23
CA PHE A 73 9.19 2.17 -7.67
C PHE A 73 10.20 2.29 -6.53
N ASN A 74 10.14 1.41 -5.53
CA ASN A 74 11.09 1.42 -4.41
C ASN A 74 12.55 1.23 -4.89
N LYS A 75 12.78 0.38 -5.90
CA LYS A 75 14.11 0.20 -6.50
C LYS A 75 14.64 1.47 -7.16
N ASN A 76 13.78 2.24 -7.83
CA ASN A 76 14.15 3.51 -8.43
C ASN A 76 14.39 4.60 -7.36
N PHE A 77 13.63 4.58 -6.27
CA PHE A 77 13.79 5.52 -5.16
C PHE A 77 15.13 5.31 -4.41
N LYS A 78 15.57 4.06 -4.22
CA LYS A 78 16.86 3.73 -3.59
C LYS A 78 18.11 3.97 -4.46
N ARG A 79 17.94 4.25 -5.75
CA ARG A 79 19.05 4.52 -6.70
C ARG A 79 19.27 6.01 -6.97
N GLY A 80 18.38 6.88 -6.47
CA GLY A 80 18.48 8.34 -6.57
C GLY A 80 19.27 8.95 -5.42
#